data_AF-A0A2N0QZW2-F1
#
_entry.id   AF-A0A2N0QZW2-F1
#
_cell.length_a   1.000
_cell.length_b   1.000
_cell.length_c   1.000
_cell.angle_alpha   90.00
_cell.angle_beta   90.00
_cell.angle_gamma   90.00
#
_symmetry.space_group_name_H-M   'P 1'
#
loop_
_entity.id
_entity.type
_entity.pdbx_description
1 polymer ?
#
loop_
_entity_poly.entity_id
_entity_poly.type
_entity_poly.pdbx_seq_one_letter_code
_entity_poly.pdbx_strand_id
1 'polypeptide(L)'
;MSALVLQNNALWYIFEDFTASILLSACFLIYVIRNQFSNHPPTHDNKIANELSARMSEINGTLTAEIEKNKTRDGSITAEIERLLTGVYKKLSTEVNTKIANELSARLSEINSTFTAKLGNDLNNKLNEEVNAGEAQKILNDITTKVNNIEEACRNEFNRINVVIEDLQNKINQHYAVVQRSDFDQQSVSNESEVNSTNESETNSRGSSTNSSSSSSGSSGSSQKFANIISVIRERFTEIFDRIKGANDYSLDQMCAIVSADILSRLGMGVIGKDTIKGFYHGENINSKNLEKIGAWIDHTHLHRY
;
A
#
# COMPACT_ATOMS: atom_id res chain seq x y z
N MET A 1 70.92 -2.66 -50.29
CA MET A 1 69.54 -2.95 -50.70
C MET A 1 69.49 -3.34 -52.19
N SER A 2 70.41 -4.21 -52.64
CA SER A 2 70.76 -4.29 -54.08
C SER A 2 70.76 -5.71 -54.67
N ALA A 3 70.78 -6.76 -53.84
CA ALA A 3 70.73 -8.15 -54.31
C ALA A 3 69.30 -8.70 -54.43
N LEU A 4 68.38 -8.25 -53.56
CA LEU A 4 66.98 -8.69 -53.52
C LEU A 4 66.14 -8.14 -54.69
N VAL A 5 66.48 -6.96 -55.22
CA VAL A 5 65.79 -6.36 -56.38
C VAL A 5 66.20 -7.06 -57.69
N LEU A 6 67.44 -7.52 -57.80
CA LEU A 6 67.94 -8.24 -58.98
C LEU A 6 67.35 -9.67 -59.09
N GLN A 7 67.13 -10.36 -57.96
CA GLN A 7 66.48 -11.68 -57.97
C GLN A 7 65.01 -11.62 -58.38
N ASN A 8 64.30 -10.53 -58.06
CA ASN A 8 62.87 -10.38 -58.39
C ASN A 8 62.64 -10.12 -59.89
N ASN A 9 63.56 -9.42 -60.56
CA ASN A 9 63.45 -9.16 -62.00
C ASN A 9 63.75 -10.42 -62.85
N ALA A 10 64.70 -11.27 -62.43
CA ALA A 10 64.99 -12.51 -63.13
C ALA A 10 63.85 -13.54 -63.05
N LEU A 11 63.15 -13.59 -61.91
CA LEU A 11 61.98 -14.45 -61.75
C LEU A 11 60.78 -14.00 -62.60
N TRP A 12 60.65 -12.70 -62.84
CA TRP A 12 59.59 -12.15 -63.69
C TRP A 12 59.76 -12.60 -65.14
N TYR A 13 60.96 -12.50 -65.71
CA TYR A 13 61.23 -12.96 -67.08
C TYR A 13 60.97 -14.46 -67.27
N ILE A 14 61.25 -15.29 -66.25
CA ILE A 14 60.93 -16.73 -66.28
C ILE A 14 59.40 -16.96 -66.30
N PHE A 15 58.63 -16.16 -65.55
CA PHE A 15 57.17 -16.23 -65.54
C PHE A 15 56.55 -15.74 -66.86
N GLU A 16 57.14 -14.72 -67.48
CA GLU A 16 56.68 -14.16 -68.76
C GLU A 16 56.90 -15.15 -69.92
N ASP A 17 58.10 -15.74 -70.01
CA ASP A 17 58.40 -16.77 -71.02
C ASP A 17 57.57 -18.04 -70.82
N PHE A 18 57.31 -18.42 -69.57
CA PHE A 18 56.46 -19.57 -69.27
C PHE A 18 55.00 -19.34 -69.67
N THR A 19 54.49 -18.14 -69.42
CA THR A 19 53.13 -17.76 -69.78
C THR A 19 52.97 -17.64 -71.30
N ALA A 20 53.96 -17.06 -72.00
CA ALA A 20 53.99 -16.99 -73.47
C ALA A 20 54.08 -18.39 -74.10
N SER A 21 54.90 -19.29 -73.54
CA SER A 21 55.01 -20.68 -74.02
C SER A 21 53.73 -21.48 -73.80
N ILE A 22 53.04 -21.28 -72.67
CA ILE A 22 51.74 -21.92 -72.40
C ILE A 22 50.69 -21.40 -73.39
N LEU A 23 50.65 -20.08 -73.62
CA LEU A 23 49.74 -19.45 -74.58
C LEU A 23 49.99 -19.95 -76.00
N LEU A 24 51.25 -19.99 -76.45
CA LEU A 24 51.59 -20.48 -77.79
C LEU A 24 51.27 -21.97 -77.96
N SER A 25 51.54 -22.79 -76.94
CA SER A 25 51.17 -24.21 -76.92
C SER A 25 49.65 -24.41 -76.95
N ALA A 26 48.90 -23.60 -76.20
CA ALA A 26 47.43 -23.62 -76.22
C ALA A 26 46.89 -23.20 -77.60
N CYS A 27 47.45 -22.15 -78.21
CA CYS A 27 47.09 -21.72 -79.56
C CYS A 27 47.39 -22.78 -80.62
N PHE A 28 48.55 -23.45 -80.54
CA PHE A 28 48.89 -24.56 -81.42
C PHE A 28 47.94 -25.75 -81.25
N LEU A 29 47.61 -26.10 -79.99
CA LEU A 29 46.66 -27.18 -79.71
C LEU A 29 45.27 -26.84 -80.27
N ILE A 30 44.80 -25.61 -80.07
CA ILE A 30 43.53 -25.12 -80.64
C ILE A 30 43.56 -25.16 -82.17
N TYR A 31 44.67 -24.76 -82.81
CA TYR A 31 44.83 -24.80 -84.26
C TYR A 31 44.82 -26.23 -84.82
N VAL A 32 45.56 -27.15 -84.19
CA VAL A 32 45.60 -28.57 -84.59
C VAL A 32 44.23 -29.21 -84.43
N ILE A 33 43.55 -28.96 -83.31
CA ILE A 33 42.16 -29.41 -83.07
C ILE A 33 41.26 -28.89 -84.20
N ARG A 34 41.26 -27.57 -84.44
CA ARG A 34 40.42 -26.94 -85.48
C ARG A 34 40.70 -27.50 -86.89
N ASN A 35 41.96 -27.73 -87.24
CA ASN A 35 42.35 -28.26 -88.55
C ASN A 35 41.97 -29.74 -88.72
N GLN A 36 42.00 -30.53 -87.64
CA GLN A 36 41.57 -31.93 -87.68
C GLN A 36 40.04 -32.05 -87.86
N PHE A 37 39.26 -31.15 -87.25
CA PHE A 37 37.80 -31.11 -87.37
C PHE A 37 37.30 -30.59 -88.73
N SER A 38 38.03 -29.73 -89.45
CA SER A 38 37.59 -29.21 -90.75
C SER A 38 37.64 -30.20 -91.93
N ASN A 39 38.26 -31.38 -91.79
CA ASN A 39 38.52 -32.32 -92.89
C ASN A 39 37.64 -33.60 -92.88
N HIS A 40 36.62 -33.69 -92.02
CA HIS A 40 35.61 -34.76 -92.01
C HIS A 40 34.19 -34.18 -92.14
N PRO A 41 33.25 -34.85 -92.84
CA PRO A 41 31.92 -34.30 -93.10
C PRO A 41 31.11 -34.09 -91.80
N PRO A 42 30.18 -33.12 -91.76
CA PRO A 42 29.60 -32.55 -90.54
C PRO A 42 28.55 -33.45 -89.84
N THR A 43 28.54 -34.75 -90.13
CA THR A 43 27.62 -35.70 -89.49
C THR A 43 28.13 -36.15 -88.12
N HIS A 44 29.45 -36.25 -87.93
CA HIS A 44 30.05 -36.53 -86.62
C HIS A 44 29.99 -35.30 -85.70
N ASP A 45 30.18 -34.11 -86.26
CA ASP A 45 30.19 -32.84 -85.51
C ASP A 45 28.81 -32.49 -84.92
N ASN A 46 27.74 -32.71 -85.68
CA ASN A 46 26.38 -32.50 -85.18
C ASN A 46 26.02 -33.47 -84.03
N LYS A 47 26.52 -34.70 -84.05
CA LYS A 47 26.31 -35.66 -82.95
C LYS A 47 27.01 -35.21 -81.67
N ILE A 48 28.27 -34.77 -81.77
CA ILE A 48 29.03 -34.24 -80.63
C ILE A 48 28.38 -32.96 -80.09
N ALA A 49 27.98 -32.03 -80.97
CA ALA A 49 27.33 -30.79 -80.54
C ALA A 49 26.02 -31.05 -79.80
N ASN A 50 25.20 -31.99 -80.29
CA ASN A 50 23.94 -32.37 -79.64
C ASN A 50 24.18 -33.03 -78.28
N GLU A 51 25.17 -33.92 -78.18
CA GLU A 51 25.53 -34.57 -76.91
C GLU A 51 26.08 -33.56 -75.90
N LEU A 52 26.94 -32.64 -76.33
CA LEU A 52 27.45 -31.55 -75.49
C LEU A 52 26.31 -30.63 -75.02
N SER A 53 25.39 -30.27 -75.91
CA SER A 53 24.21 -29.47 -75.58
C SER A 53 23.32 -30.18 -74.55
N ALA A 54 23.09 -31.48 -74.72
CA ALA A 54 22.33 -32.30 -73.78
C ALA A 54 23.03 -32.35 -72.40
N ARG A 55 24.34 -32.58 -72.36
CA ARG A 55 25.15 -32.56 -71.13
C ARG A 55 25.15 -31.20 -70.45
N MET A 56 25.25 -30.11 -71.22
CA MET A 56 25.20 -28.76 -70.69
C MET A 56 23.82 -28.44 -70.08
N SER A 57 22.75 -28.89 -70.75
CA SER A 57 21.38 -28.77 -70.23
C SER A 57 21.18 -29.56 -68.94
N GLU A 58 21.70 -30.79 -68.88
CA GLU A 58 21.70 -31.64 -67.68
C GLU A 58 22.43 -30.95 -66.52
N ILE A 59 23.66 -30.46 -66.75
CA ILE A 59 24.45 -29.74 -65.75
C ILE A 59 23.73 -28.48 -65.25
N ASN A 60 23.17 -27.68 -66.17
CA ASN A 60 22.43 -26.47 -65.80
C ASN A 60 21.19 -26.80 -64.97
N GLY A 61 20.48 -27.87 -65.31
CA GLY A 61 19.35 -28.39 -64.53
C GLY A 61 19.75 -28.77 -63.11
N THR A 62 20.83 -29.55 -62.95
CA THR A 62 21.35 -29.96 -61.63
C THR A 62 21.83 -28.77 -60.80
N LEU A 63 22.58 -27.84 -61.39
CA LEU A 63 23.05 -26.64 -60.69
C LEU A 63 21.89 -25.77 -60.22
N THR A 64 20.88 -25.57 -61.06
CA THR A 64 19.68 -24.79 -60.70
C THR A 64 18.94 -25.43 -59.52
N ALA A 65 18.76 -26.75 -59.54
CA ALA A 65 18.12 -27.48 -58.45
C ALA A 65 18.90 -27.37 -57.12
N GLU A 66 20.22 -27.49 -57.16
CA GLU A 66 21.06 -27.40 -55.95
C GLU A 66 21.10 -25.97 -55.40
N ILE A 67 21.07 -24.94 -56.27
CA ILE A 67 20.94 -23.53 -55.87
C ILE A 67 19.61 -23.30 -55.12
N GLU A 68 18.48 -23.78 -55.66
CA GLU A 68 17.17 -23.57 -55.04
C GLU A 68 17.03 -24.32 -53.70
N LYS A 69 17.63 -25.51 -53.62
CA LYS A 69 17.72 -26.28 -52.37
C LYS A 69 18.56 -25.54 -51.31
N ASN A 70 19.69 -24.96 -51.68
CA ASN A 70 20.51 -24.16 -50.77
C ASN A 70 19.77 -22.90 -50.29
N LYS A 71 19.07 -22.20 -51.19
CA LYS A 71 18.23 -21.05 -50.85
C LYS A 71 17.13 -21.39 -49.85
N THR A 72 16.47 -22.54 -50.05
CA THR A 72 15.44 -23.05 -49.11
C THR A 72 16.06 -23.37 -47.74
N ARG A 73 17.25 -24.00 -47.73
CA ARG A 73 17.98 -24.31 -46.50
C ARG A 73 18.37 -23.04 -45.74
N ASP A 74 18.86 -22.02 -46.42
CA ASP A 74 19.26 -20.75 -45.81
C ASP A 74 18.07 -20.02 -45.18
N GLY A 75 16.89 -20.07 -45.83
CA GLY A 75 15.63 -19.58 -45.25
C GLY A 75 15.23 -20.34 -43.97
N SER A 76 15.36 -21.67 -43.96
CA SER A 76 15.09 -22.49 -42.78
C SER A 76 16.05 -22.20 -41.62
N ILE A 77 17.35 -22.03 -41.91
CA ILE A 77 18.35 -21.67 -40.89
C ILE A 77 18.03 -20.30 -40.30
N THR A 78 17.68 -19.33 -41.15
CA THR A 78 17.30 -17.97 -40.72
C THR A 78 16.11 -18.01 -39.77
N ALA A 79 15.04 -18.74 -40.12
CA ALA A 79 13.85 -18.88 -39.28
C ALA A 79 14.16 -19.56 -37.92
N GLU A 80 15.06 -20.55 -37.90
CA GLU A 80 15.47 -21.20 -36.66
C GLU A 80 16.29 -20.27 -35.75
N ILE A 81 17.18 -19.46 -36.31
CA ILE A 81 17.93 -18.44 -35.57
C ILE A 81 16.97 -17.42 -34.94
N GLU A 82 16.01 -16.90 -35.70
CA GLU A 82 15.00 -15.95 -35.21
C GLU A 82 14.17 -16.55 -34.07
N ARG A 83 13.74 -17.81 -34.21
CA ARG A 83 13.01 -18.54 -33.18
C ARG A 83 13.82 -18.69 -31.89
N LEU A 84 15.10 -19.07 -32.01
CA LEU A 84 16.00 -19.24 -30.86
C LEU A 84 16.27 -17.89 -30.16
N LEU A 85 16.57 -16.85 -30.92
CA LEU A 85 16.80 -15.50 -30.38
C LEU A 85 15.57 -14.97 -29.65
N THR A 86 14.38 -15.13 -30.23
CA THR A 86 13.11 -14.72 -29.61
C THR A 86 12.87 -15.49 -28.31
N GLY A 87 13.14 -16.80 -28.30
CA GLY A 87 13.01 -17.64 -27.11
C GLY A 87 13.97 -17.22 -25.99
N VAL A 88 15.24 -16.96 -26.33
CA VAL A 88 16.26 -16.50 -25.38
C VAL A 88 15.87 -15.13 -24.82
N TYR A 89 15.50 -14.17 -25.67
CA TYR A 89 15.08 -12.84 -25.24
C TYR A 89 13.89 -12.90 -24.29
N LYS A 90 12.84 -13.65 -24.64
CA LYS A 90 11.66 -13.81 -23.80
C LYS A 90 12.02 -14.42 -22.44
N LYS A 91 12.81 -15.50 -22.43
CA LYS A 91 13.23 -16.16 -21.19
C LYS A 91 14.05 -15.23 -20.30
N LEU A 92 15.03 -14.53 -20.87
CA LEU A 92 15.88 -13.59 -20.16
C LEU A 92 15.07 -12.41 -19.61
N SER A 93 14.16 -11.86 -20.41
CA SER A 93 13.28 -10.76 -20.00
C SER A 93 12.41 -11.16 -18.81
N THR A 94 11.77 -12.33 -18.85
CA THR A 94 10.97 -12.83 -17.73
C THR A 94 11.82 -13.03 -16.47
N GLU A 95 12.96 -13.70 -16.59
CA GLU A 95 13.84 -13.99 -15.44
C GLU A 95 14.35 -12.70 -14.78
N VAL A 96 14.84 -11.75 -15.58
CA VAL A 96 15.36 -10.46 -15.08
C VAL A 96 14.24 -9.65 -14.42
N ASN A 97 13.08 -9.55 -15.05
CA ASN A 97 11.95 -8.79 -14.49
C ASN A 97 11.47 -9.38 -13.17
N THR A 98 11.33 -10.71 -13.08
CA THR A 98 10.94 -11.39 -11.84
C THR A 98 11.98 -11.20 -10.74
N LYS A 99 13.28 -11.33 -11.06
CA LYS A 99 14.35 -11.14 -10.07
C LYS A 99 14.42 -9.70 -9.56
N ILE A 100 14.29 -8.71 -10.44
CA ILE A 100 14.24 -7.29 -10.06
C ILE A 100 13.02 -7.01 -9.18
N ALA A 101 11.83 -7.49 -9.57
CA ALA A 101 10.61 -7.28 -8.81
C ALA A 101 10.72 -7.86 -7.39
N ASN A 102 11.20 -9.10 -7.27
CA ASN A 102 11.34 -9.77 -5.98
C ASN A 102 12.35 -9.07 -5.06
N GLU A 103 13.52 -8.68 -5.60
CA GLU A 103 14.54 -7.97 -4.82
C GLU A 103 14.02 -6.59 -4.37
N LEU A 104 13.39 -5.82 -5.26
CA LEU A 104 12.81 -4.52 -4.91
C LEU A 104 11.72 -4.65 -3.84
N SER A 105 10.84 -5.65 -3.96
CA SER A 105 9.81 -5.90 -2.94
C SER A 105 10.42 -6.27 -1.58
N ALA A 106 11.47 -7.09 -1.57
CA ALA A 106 12.17 -7.44 -0.33
C ALA A 106 12.82 -6.22 0.32
N ARG A 107 13.54 -5.39 -0.45
CA ARG A 107 14.19 -4.16 0.03
C ARG A 107 13.18 -3.14 0.55
N LEU A 108 12.06 -2.95 -0.15
CA LEU A 108 11.00 -2.06 0.31
C LEU A 108 10.35 -2.54 1.61
N SER A 109 10.15 -3.85 1.75
CA SER A 109 9.63 -4.44 2.99
C SER A 109 10.59 -4.23 4.17
N GLU A 110 11.89 -4.45 3.95
CA GLU A 110 12.95 -4.22 4.95
C GLU A 110 13.01 -2.74 5.39
N ILE A 111 13.00 -1.82 4.43
CA ILE A 111 12.99 -0.37 4.70
C ILE A 111 11.74 0.01 5.50
N ASN A 112 10.56 -0.47 5.09
CA ASN A 112 9.31 -0.13 5.77
C ASN A 112 9.30 -0.67 7.21
N SER A 113 9.74 -1.91 7.42
CA SER A 113 9.87 -2.50 8.75
C SER A 113 10.82 -1.69 9.64
N THR A 114 11.99 -1.34 9.12
CA THR A 114 13.00 -0.55 9.85
C THR A 114 12.48 0.84 10.19
N PHE A 115 11.83 1.51 9.25
CA PHE A 115 11.27 2.85 9.44
C PHE A 115 10.13 2.84 10.46
N THR A 116 9.19 1.89 10.36
CA THR A 116 8.10 1.73 11.33
C THR A 116 8.63 1.46 12.72
N ALA A 117 9.61 0.56 12.86
CA ALA A 117 10.20 0.25 14.17
C ALA A 117 10.90 1.47 14.78
N LYS A 118 11.70 2.20 13.99
CA LYS A 118 12.40 3.39 14.46
C LYS A 118 11.44 4.51 14.86
N LEU A 119 10.46 4.81 14.01
CA LEU A 119 9.47 5.85 14.29
C LEU A 119 8.64 5.52 15.54
N GLY A 120 8.19 4.27 15.69
CA GLY A 120 7.46 3.83 16.87
C GLY A 120 8.25 3.98 18.15
N ASN A 121 9.54 3.61 18.13
CA ASN A 121 10.42 3.74 19.29
C ASN A 121 10.71 5.21 19.63
N ASP A 122 11.05 6.04 18.63
CA ASP A 122 11.37 7.46 18.84
C ASP A 122 10.16 8.23 19.37
N LEU A 123 8.96 7.99 18.82
CA LEU A 123 7.72 8.62 19.28
C LEU A 123 7.33 8.16 20.69
N ASN A 124 7.40 6.86 20.98
CA ASN A 124 7.08 6.35 22.32
C ASN A 124 8.04 6.90 23.37
N ASN A 125 9.33 6.95 23.08
CA ASN A 125 10.32 7.49 24.01
C ASN A 125 10.07 8.98 24.27
N LYS A 126 9.88 9.77 23.20
CA LYS A 126 9.63 11.21 23.32
C LYS A 126 8.31 11.52 24.05
N LEU A 127 7.25 10.79 23.74
CA LEU A 127 5.97 10.93 24.43
C LEU A 127 6.09 10.56 25.91
N ASN A 128 6.82 9.49 26.23
CA ASN A 128 7.04 9.09 27.61
C ASN A 128 7.87 10.12 28.39
N GLU A 129 8.89 10.72 27.78
CA GLU A 129 9.65 11.83 28.39
C GLU A 129 8.74 13.04 28.64
N GLU A 130 7.93 13.44 27.66
CA GLU A 130 7.06 14.61 27.76
C GLU A 130 5.92 14.42 28.77
N VAL A 131 5.34 13.21 28.85
CA VAL A 131 4.33 12.87 29.86
C VAL A 131 4.93 12.85 31.27
N ASN A 132 6.11 12.24 31.44
CA ASN A 132 6.74 12.13 32.76
C ASN A 132 7.35 13.45 33.25
N ALA A 133 7.85 14.29 32.33
CA ALA A 133 8.41 15.61 32.65
C ALA A 133 7.36 16.74 32.62
N GLY A 134 6.14 16.44 32.16
CA GLY A 134 5.10 17.42 31.92
C GLY A 134 4.66 18.16 33.19
N GLU A 135 4.23 19.41 33.02
CA GLU A 135 3.68 20.22 34.10
C GLU A 135 2.53 19.51 34.82
N ALA A 136 1.74 18.70 34.12
CA ALA A 136 0.68 17.90 34.71
C ALA A 136 1.20 16.93 35.78
N GLN A 137 2.29 16.20 35.53
CA GLN A 137 2.88 15.29 36.51
C GLN A 137 3.46 16.06 37.70
N LYS A 138 4.07 17.22 37.44
CA LYS A 138 4.58 18.11 38.49
C LYS A 138 3.45 18.64 39.37
N ILE A 139 2.34 19.09 38.76
CA ILE A 139 1.14 19.55 39.46
C ILE A 139 0.52 18.40 40.26
N LEU A 140 0.44 17.21 39.69
CA LEU A 140 -0.06 16.02 40.38
C LEU A 140 0.76 15.73 41.64
N ASN A 141 2.09 15.74 41.55
CA ASN A 141 2.99 15.52 42.68
C ASN A 141 2.83 16.62 43.76
N ASP A 142 2.66 17.89 43.36
CA ASP A 142 2.43 19.00 44.29
C ASP A 142 1.09 18.87 45.02
N ILE A 143 0.02 18.53 44.29
CA ILE A 143 -1.31 18.25 44.85
C ILE A 143 -1.24 17.08 45.84
N THR A 144 -0.62 15.96 45.45
CA THR A 144 -0.44 14.79 46.32
C THR A 144 0.26 15.17 47.63
N THR A 145 1.32 15.97 47.54
CA THR A 145 2.05 16.44 48.73
C THR A 145 1.17 17.31 49.62
N LYS A 146 0.41 18.26 49.05
CA LYS A 146 -0.51 19.12 49.79
C LYS A 146 -1.64 18.33 50.46
N VAL A 147 -2.23 17.36 49.76
CA VAL A 147 -3.27 16.48 50.30
C VAL A 147 -2.75 15.67 51.48
N ASN A 148 -1.54 15.09 51.37
CA ASN A 148 -0.93 14.35 52.48
C ASN A 148 -0.71 15.24 53.71
N ASN A 149 -0.24 16.48 53.52
CA ASN A 149 -0.07 17.44 54.61
C ASN A 149 -1.40 17.81 55.29
N ILE A 150 -2.48 17.98 54.52
CA ILE A 150 -3.82 18.24 55.05
C ILE A 150 -4.33 17.03 55.83
N GLU A 151 -4.17 15.81 55.28
CA GLU A 151 -4.57 14.56 55.93
C GLU A 151 -3.87 14.38 57.28
N GLU A 152 -2.56 14.67 57.35
CA GLU A 152 -1.79 14.62 58.58
C GLU A 152 -2.23 15.68 59.60
N ALA A 153 -2.46 16.92 59.17
CA ALA A 153 -2.98 17.98 60.03
C ALA A 153 -4.37 17.63 60.61
N CYS A 154 -5.26 17.09 59.78
CA CYS A 154 -6.57 16.61 60.22
C CYS A 154 -6.45 15.47 61.22
N ARG A 155 -5.61 14.45 60.96
CA ARG A 155 -5.33 13.37 61.92
C ARG A 155 -4.88 13.92 63.27
N ASN A 156 -3.98 14.91 63.27
CA ASN A 156 -3.48 15.51 64.50
C ASN A 156 -4.56 16.27 65.27
N GLU A 157 -5.42 17.03 64.58
CA GLU A 157 -6.58 17.70 65.20
C GLU A 157 -7.57 16.69 65.80
N PHE A 158 -7.92 15.62 65.07
CA PHE A 158 -8.78 14.57 65.60
C PHE A 158 -8.19 13.88 66.83
N ASN A 159 -6.88 13.62 66.85
CA ASN A 159 -6.21 13.08 68.04
C ASN A 159 -6.31 14.03 69.24
N ARG A 160 -6.16 15.35 69.03
CA ARG A 160 -6.34 16.35 70.10
C ARG A 160 -7.78 16.39 70.61
N ILE A 161 -8.76 16.32 69.71
CA ILE A 161 -10.19 16.27 70.08
C ILE A 161 -10.48 15.01 70.89
N ASN A 162 -9.95 13.85 70.49
CA ASN A 162 -10.10 12.61 71.25
C ASN A 162 -9.57 12.75 72.69
N VAL A 163 -8.40 13.35 72.88
CA VAL A 163 -7.85 13.60 74.24
C VAL A 163 -8.80 14.48 75.06
N VAL A 164 -9.38 15.53 74.47
CA VAL A 164 -10.34 16.41 75.16
C VAL A 164 -11.64 15.67 75.49
N ILE A 165 -12.14 14.81 74.59
CA ILE A 165 -13.32 13.98 74.83
C ILE A 165 -13.07 13.02 76.00
N GLU A 166 -11.90 12.35 76.02
CA GLU A 166 -11.51 11.45 77.12
C GLU A 166 -11.43 12.19 78.45
N ASP A 167 -10.84 13.38 78.50
CA ASP A 167 -10.76 14.21 79.71
C ASP A 167 -12.16 14.61 80.22
N LEU A 168 -13.04 15.04 79.31
CA LEU A 168 -14.43 15.39 79.65
C LEU A 168 -15.21 14.18 80.18
N GLN A 169 -15.08 13.02 79.53
CA GLN A 169 -15.70 11.77 79.98
C GLN A 169 -15.22 11.39 81.39
N ASN A 170 -13.91 11.48 81.64
CA ASN A 170 -13.34 11.21 82.95
C ASN A 170 -13.90 12.17 84.02
N LYS A 171 -14.01 13.46 83.70
CA LYS A 171 -14.57 14.47 84.62
C LYS A 171 -16.05 14.25 84.92
N ILE A 172 -16.85 13.89 83.92
CA ILE A 172 -18.28 13.54 84.09
C ILE A 172 -18.41 12.31 85.00
N ASN A 173 -17.63 11.26 84.73
CA ASN A 173 -17.65 10.03 85.53
C ASN A 173 -17.28 10.29 87.00
N GLN A 174 -16.29 11.14 87.26
CA GLN A 174 -15.93 11.55 88.62
C GLN A 174 -17.09 12.30 89.30
N HIS A 175 -17.73 13.25 88.61
CA HIS A 175 -18.83 14.01 89.17
C HIS A 175 -20.04 13.12 89.50
N TYR A 176 -20.34 12.15 88.65
CA TYR A 176 -21.40 11.16 88.89
C TYR A 176 -21.08 10.26 90.09
N ALA A 177 -19.83 9.83 90.26
CA ALA A 177 -19.41 9.02 91.41
C ALA A 177 -19.54 9.77 92.75
N VAL A 178 -19.29 11.10 92.76
CA VAL A 178 -19.48 11.94 93.95
C VAL A 178 -20.96 12.12 94.26
N VAL A 179 -21.79 12.43 93.26
CA VAL A 179 -23.25 12.62 93.44
C VAL A 179 -23.92 11.32 93.88
N GLN A 180 -23.57 10.17 93.29
CA GLN A 180 -24.09 8.87 93.75
C GLN A 180 -23.69 8.54 95.19
N ARG A 181 -22.50 8.96 95.66
CA ARG A 181 -22.12 8.79 97.07
C ARG A 181 -22.95 9.68 98.00
N SER A 182 -23.26 10.92 97.61
CA SER A 182 -24.08 11.82 98.44
C SER A 182 -25.54 11.39 98.54
N ASP A 183 -26.10 10.76 97.50
CA ASP A 183 -27.48 10.27 97.52
C ASP A 183 -27.64 8.99 98.36
N PHE A 184 -26.59 8.17 98.48
CA PHE A 184 -26.59 6.99 99.36
C PHE A 184 -26.48 7.32 100.85
N ASP A 185 -25.92 8.49 101.22
CA ASP A 185 -25.88 8.95 102.61
C ASP A 185 -27.15 9.73 103.03
N GLN A 186 -28.06 10.06 102.10
CA GLN A 186 -29.29 10.82 102.39
C GLN A 186 -30.62 10.09 102.13
N GLN A 187 -30.63 8.90 101.53
CA GLN A 187 -31.85 8.12 101.32
C GLN A 187 -31.76 6.68 101.85
N SER A 188 -31.51 6.54 103.15
CA SER A 188 -32.43 5.70 103.92
C SER A 188 -33.68 6.55 104.18
N VAL A 189 -34.82 6.18 103.61
CA VAL A 189 -36.21 6.62 103.89
C VAL A 189 -36.96 7.15 102.63
N SER A 190 -37.78 6.25 102.07
CA SER A 190 -39.11 6.47 101.44
C SER A 190 -39.26 6.61 99.91
N ASN A 191 -39.68 5.49 99.31
CA ASN A 191 -40.87 5.24 98.49
C ASN A 191 -41.39 6.19 97.38
N GLU A 192 -41.66 5.53 96.24
CA GLU A 192 -42.88 5.53 95.39
C GLU A 192 -43.35 6.84 94.73
N SER A 193 -43.34 6.89 93.39
CA SER A 193 -44.57 6.76 92.57
C SER A 193 -44.30 6.92 91.06
N GLU A 194 -45.07 6.13 90.31
CA GLU A 194 -45.20 6.09 88.85
C GLU A 194 -45.97 7.31 88.28
N VAL A 195 -46.17 7.30 86.94
CA VAL A 195 -47.14 8.09 86.11
C VAL A 195 -46.46 9.32 85.45
N ASN A 196 -46.46 9.59 84.12
CA ASN A 196 -47.45 9.34 83.07
C ASN A 196 -46.95 9.67 81.63
N SER A 197 -47.78 9.32 80.65
CA SER A 197 -48.21 10.12 79.47
C SER A 197 -47.62 9.86 78.08
N THR A 198 -48.45 9.12 77.33
CA THR A 198 -48.74 9.12 75.89
C THR A 198 -49.22 10.49 75.36
N ASN A 199 -48.88 10.83 74.11
CA ASN A 199 -49.62 11.60 73.07
C ASN A 199 -48.68 11.82 71.86
N GLU A 200 -48.93 11.35 70.63
CA GLU A 200 -49.88 11.79 69.57
C GLU A 200 -49.72 13.25 69.08
N SER A 201 -49.30 13.41 67.81
CA SER A 201 -49.88 14.23 66.71
C SER A 201 -48.84 14.43 65.58
N GLU A 202 -49.07 13.90 64.36
CA GLU A 202 -49.58 14.58 63.13
C GLU A 202 -48.57 15.58 62.48
N THR A 203 -48.43 15.83 61.17
CA THR A 203 -48.92 15.37 59.85
C THR A 203 -48.05 16.13 58.81
N ASN A 204 -47.92 15.65 57.56
CA ASN A 204 -48.26 16.39 56.33
C ASN A 204 -47.68 15.83 55.00
N SER A 205 -48.61 15.41 54.14
CA SER A 205 -48.79 15.79 52.72
C SER A 205 -47.76 15.40 51.66
N ARG A 206 -48.21 14.57 50.69
CA ARG A 206 -48.13 14.88 49.25
C ARG A 206 -48.90 13.85 48.41
N GLY A 207 -49.99 14.30 47.79
CA GLY A 207 -50.68 13.57 46.73
C GLY A 207 -50.10 13.91 45.35
N SER A 208 -50.13 12.95 44.44
CA SER A 208 -50.40 13.22 43.03
C SER A 208 -50.77 11.94 42.29
N SER A 209 -51.89 12.04 41.59
CA SER A 209 -52.59 11.02 40.85
C SER A 209 -51.82 10.60 39.59
N THR A 210 -51.57 9.30 39.44
CA THR A 210 -51.06 8.68 38.21
C THR A 210 -52.17 8.58 37.17
N ASN A 211 -52.04 9.37 36.11
CA ASN A 211 -52.88 9.33 34.93
C ASN A 211 -52.43 8.28 33.92
N SER A 212 -53.45 7.83 33.20
CA SER A 212 -53.53 6.83 32.16
C SER A 212 -52.54 6.98 31.00
N SER A 213 -52.19 5.80 30.47
CA SER A 213 -51.68 5.53 29.13
C SER A 213 -52.39 6.33 28.04
N SER A 214 -51.61 7.08 27.26
CA SER A 214 -51.94 7.42 25.87
C SER A 214 -50.68 7.39 25.03
N SER A 215 -50.65 6.42 24.12
CA SER A 215 -49.67 6.24 23.06
C SER A 215 -49.73 7.43 22.09
N SER A 216 -48.68 8.24 22.06
CA SER A 216 -48.46 9.24 21.02
C SER A 216 -47.54 8.70 19.92
N SER A 217 -48.17 8.40 18.79
CA SER A 217 -47.55 8.43 17.48
C SER A 217 -47.03 9.84 17.16
N GLY A 218 -45.82 9.94 16.61
CA GLY A 218 -45.32 11.20 16.06
C GLY A 218 -43.82 11.46 16.20
N SER A 219 -42.95 10.55 15.78
CA SER A 219 -41.53 10.86 15.53
C SER A 219 -41.26 10.90 14.02
N SER A 220 -41.86 11.87 13.34
CA SER A 220 -41.65 12.13 11.90
C SER A 220 -40.74 13.33 11.63
N GLY A 221 -40.27 14.05 12.66
CA GLY A 221 -39.41 15.22 12.50
C GLY A 221 -37.90 14.93 12.35
N SER A 222 -37.42 13.79 12.87
CA SER A 222 -35.97 13.46 12.89
C SER A 222 -35.50 12.84 11.57
N SER A 223 -36.25 11.88 11.03
CA SER A 223 -35.95 11.20 9.77
C SER A 223 -35.95 12.14 8.57
N GLN A 224 -36.84 13.14 8.57
CA GLN A 224 -36.94 14.11 7.48
C GLN A 224 -35.77 15.11 7.46
N LYS A 225 -35.26 15.50 8.63
CA LYS A 225 -34.04 16.33 8.75
C LYS A 225 -32.79 15.57 8.30
N PHE A 226 -32.67 14.29 8.65
CA PHE A 226 -31.54 13.45 8.26
C PHE A 226 -31.53 13.15 6.76
N ALA A 227 -32.69 12.89 6.16
CA ALA A 227 -32.84 12.73 4.72
C ALA A 227 -32.43 13.99 3.93
N ASN A 228 -32.80 15.18 4.44
CA ASN A 228 -32.39 16.44 3.84
C ASN A 228 -30.87 16.64 3.89
N ILE A 229 -30.21 16.29 5.00
CA ILE A 229 -28.74 16.40 5.14
C ILE A 229 -28.02 15.46 4.17
N ILE A 230 -28.47 14.19 4.06
CA ILE A 230 -27.87 13.24 3.11
C ILE A 230 -28.03 13.75 1.68
N SER A 231 -29.19 14.31 1.33
CA SER A 231 -29.44 14.85 -0.01
C SER A 231 -28.48 15.99 -0.34
N VAL A 232 -28.26 16.93 0.59
CA VAL A 232 -27.33 18.06 0.40
C VAL A 232 -25.89 17.57 0.24
N ILE A 233 -25.44 16.63 1.08
CA ILE A 233 -24.09 16.06 0.97
C ILE A 233 -23.93 15.33 -0.36
N ARG A 234 -24.95 14.59 -0.80
CA ARG A 234 -24.93 13.85 -2.06
C ARG A 234 -24.84 14.79 -3.26
N GLU A 235 -25.61 15.86 -3.28
CA GLU A 235 -25.57 16.86 -4.35
C GLU A 235 -24.16 17.46 -4.49
N ARG A 236 -23.59 17.93 -3.37
CA ARG A 236 -22.22 18.47 -3.31
C ARG A 236 -21.17 17.45 -3.74
N PHE A 237 -21.32 16.21 -3.26
CA PHE A 237 -20.44 15.12 -3.65
C PHE A 237 -20.47 14.90 -5.16
N THR A 238 -21.66 14.72 -5.74
CA THR A 238 -21.84 14.45 -7.18
C THR A 238 -21.28 15.57 -8.04
N GLU A 239 -21.53 16.84 -7.68
CA GLU A 239 -20.97 17.99 -8.40
C GLU A 239 -19.43 17.97 -8.46
N ILE A 240 -18.77 17.76 -7.31
CA ILE A 240 -17.30 17.73 -7.24
C ILE A 240 -16.77 16.48 -7.94
N PHE A 241 -17.43 15.34 -7.71
CA PHE A 241 -17.06 14.05 -8.25
C PHE A 241 -17.10 14.06 -9.77
N ASP A 242 -18.21 14.49 -10.38
CA ASP A 242 -18.38 14.54 -11.83
C ASP A 242 -17.44 15.55 -12.48
N ARG A 243 -17.20 16.69 -11.81
CA ARG A 243 -16.24 17.69 -12.29
C ARG A 243 -14.81 17.14 -12.37
N ILE A 244 -14.34 16.44 -11.32
CA ILE A 244 -12.99 15.87 -11.32
C ILE A 244 -12.92 14.70 -12.30
N LYS A 245 -13.93 13.84 -12.30
CA LYS A 245 -14.05 12.70 -13.21
C LYS A 245 -13.98 13.15 -14.67
N GLY A 246 -14.75 14.17 -15.04
CA GLY A 246 -14.78 14.72 -16.39
C GLY A 246 -13.52 15.51 -16.77
N ALA A 247 -12.91 16.24 -15.84
CA ALA A 247 -11.68 16.99 -16.11
C ALA A 247 -10.45 16.09 -16.38
N ASN A 248 -10.48 14.83 -15.94
CA ASN A 248 -9.36 13.89 -16.03
C ASN A 248 -9.70 12.62 -16.84
N ASP A 249 -10.86 12.57 -17.51
CA ASP A 249 -11.35 11.41 -18.26
C ASP A 249 -11.34 10.09 -17.46
N TYR A 250 -11.66 10.15 -16.16
CA TYR A 250 -11.70 8.96 -15.31
C TYR A 250 -12.98 8.15 -15.53
N SER A 251 -12.85 6.82 -15.55
CA SER A 251 -14.01 5.93 -15.36
C SER A 251 -14.56 6.07 -13.94
N LEU A 252 -15.83 5.67 -13.76
CA LEU A 252 -16.48 5.70 -12.44
C LEU A 252 -15.67 4.91 -11.40
N ASP A 253 -15.19 3.72 -11.76
CA ASP A 253 -14.42 2.87 -10.84
C ASP A 253 -13.05 3.47 -10.48
N GLN A 254 -12.36 4.11 -11.44
CA GLN A 254 -11.12 4.84 -11.16
C GLN A 254 -11.36 6.00 -10.20
N MET A 255 -12.42 6.78 -10.43
CA MET A 255 -12.75 7.90 -9.55
C MET A 255 -13.13 7.44 -8.13
N CYS A 256 -13.93 6.36 -8.00
CA CYS A 256 -14.23 5.78 -6.69
C CYS A 256 -12.97 5.28 -5.96
N ALA A 257 -12.00 4.71 -6.68
CA ALA A 257 -10.72 4.29 -6.11
C ALA A 257 -9.89 5.50 -5.63
N ILE A 258 -9.88 6.60 -6.38
CA ILE A 258 -9.20 7.84 -6.00
C ILE A 258 -9.82 8.43 -4.72
N VAL A 259 -11.14 8.55 -4.65
CA VAL A 259 -11.84 9.06 -3.45
C VAL A 259 -11.57 8.18 -2.24
N SER A 260 -11.60 6.85 -2.42
CA SER A 260 -11.27 5.89 -1.36
C SER A 260 -9.84 6.09 -0.85
N ALA A 261 -8.88 6.24 -1.77
CA ALA A 261 -7.48 6.49 -1.45
C ALA A 261 -7.28 7.84 -0.77
N ASP A 262 -7.93 8.91 -1.22
CA ASP A 262 -7.84 10.25 -0.62
C ASP A 262 -8.38 10.25 0.81
N ILE A 263 -9.54 9.62 1.04
CA ILE A 263 -10.12 9.50 2.39
C ILE A 263 -9.17 8.76 3.34
N LEU A 264 -8.52 7.71 2.85
CA LEU A 264 -7.56 6.94 3.65
C LEU A 264 -6.26 7.71 3.90
N SER A 265 -5.65 8.23 2.84
CA SER A 265 -4.28 8.74 2.86
C SER A 265 -4.17 10.23 3.19
N ARG A 266 -5.09 11.07 2.70
CA ARG A 266 -5.07 12.52 2.93
C ARG A 266 -5.81 12.92 4.19
N LEU A 267 -6.95 12.28 4.46
CA LEU A 267 -7.79 12.63 5.61
C LEU A 267 -7.53 11.78 6.84
N GLY A 268 -6.88 10.61 6.70
CA GLY A 268 -6.66 9.68 7.82
C GLY A 268 -7.96 9.12 8.43
N MET A 269 -9.09 9.19 7.70
CA MET A 269 -10.44 8.89 8.21
C MET A 269 -10.77 7.37 8.18
N GLY A 270 -9.77 6.54 7.90
CA GLY A 270 -9.88 5.08 7.82
C GLY A 270 -10.57 4.58 6.55
N VAL A 271 -10.45 3.28 6.28
CA VAL A 271 -10.84 2.67 5.01
C VAL A 271 -12.33 2.82 4.70
N ILE A 272 -12.64 3.20 3.46
CA ILE A 272 -13.98 3.17 2.85
C ILE A 272 -13.88 2.43 1.52
N GLY A 273 -14.78 1.49 1.25
CA GLY A 273 -14.74 0.69 0.03
C GLY A 273 -15.16 1.51 -1.19
N LYS A 274 -14.50 1.28 -2.34
CA LYS A 274 -14.89 1.90 -3.62
C LYS A 274 -16.35 1.61 -3.99
N ASP A 275 -16.85 0.41 -3.67
CA ASP A 275 -18.23 0.01 -3.97
C ASP A 275 -19.22 0.79 -3.10
N THR A 276 -18.84 1.13 -1.87
CA THR A 276 -19.65 2.00 -0.99
C THR A 276 -19.76 3.42 -1.54
N ILE A 277 -18.66 3.96 -2.06
CA ILE A 277 -18.65 5.29 -2.70
C ILE A 277 -19.50 5.25 -3.98
N LYS A 278 -19.36 4.19 -4.77
CA LYS A 278 -20.14 3.96 -5.99
C LYS A 278 -21.64 3.85 -5.69
N GLY A 279 -22.02 3.12 -4.65
CA GLY A 279 -23.39 3.05 -4.18
C GLY A 279 -23.93 4.43 -3.77
N PHE A 280 -23.15 5.21 -3.02
CA PHE A 280 -23.55 6.56 -2.62
C PHE A 280 -23.77 7.50 -3.82
N TYR A 281 -22.91 7.42 -4.84
CA TYR A 281 -23.05 8.15 -6.10
C TYR A 281 -24.37 7.79 -6.83
N HIS A 282 -24.75 6.50 -6.84
CA HIS A 282 -26.01 6.03 -7.43
C HIS A 282 -27.24 6.26 -6.56
N GLY A 283 -27.06 6.83 -5.37
CA GLY A 283 -28.16 7.20 -4.50
C GLY A 283 -28.50 6.19 -3.41
N GLU A 284 -27.67 5.16 -3.21
CA GLU A 284 -27.85 4.18 -2.14
C GLU A 284 -27.67 4.83 -0.75
N ASN A 285 -28.38 4.26 0.23
CA ASN A 285 -28.24 4.69 1.61
C ASN A 285 -26.88 4.29 2.16
N ILE A 286 -26.25 5.21 2.87
CA ILE A 286 -24.93 5.01 3.48
C ILE A 286 -25.04 5.16 5.00
N ASN A 287 -24.21 4.42 5.74
CA ASN A 287 -24.13 4.57 7.19
C ASN A 287 -23.51 5.93 7.57
N SER A 288 -23.84 6.43 8.76
CA SER A 288 -23.39 7.74 9.27
C SER A 288 -21.87 7.89 9.28
N LYS A 289 -21.14 6.83 9.66
CA LYS A 289 -19.67 6.84 9.69
C LYS A 289 -19.05 7.05 8.32
N ASN A 290 -19.60 6.44 7.27
CA ASN A 290 -19.11 6.62 5.91
C ASN A 290 -19.60 7.95 5.31
N LEU A 291 -20.77 8.45 5.73
CA LEU A 291 -21.25 9.79 5.36
C LEU A 291 -20.29 10.89 5.88
N GLU A 292 -19.81 10.76 7.11
CA GLU A 292 -18.82 11.67 7.71
C GLU A 292 -17.50 11.70 6.90
N LYS A 293 -17.04 10.54 6.43
CA LYS A 293 -15.87 10.42 5.55
C LYS A 293 -16.05 11.14 4.22
N ILE A 294 -17.21 10.98 3.61
CA ILE A 294 -17.55 11.63 2.34
C ILE A 294 -17.68 13.15 2.56
N GLY A 295 -18.31 13.58 3.66
CA GLY A 295 -18.39 14.99 4.05
C GLY A 295 -17.01 15.64 4.18
N ALA A 296 -16.08 15.01 4.91
CA ALA A 296 -14.73 15.53 5.06
C ALA A 296 -13.96 15.60 3.72
N TRP A 297 -14.19 14.65 2.81
CA TRP A 297 -13.60 14.69 1.47
C TRP A 297 -14.14 15.85 0.64
N ILE A 298 -15.44 16.13 0.71
CA ILE A 298 -16.05 17.30 0.07
C ILE A 298 -15.40 18.59 0.59
N ASP A 299 -15.30 18.75 1.91
CA ASP A 299 -14.76 19.96 2.53
C ASP A 299 -13.28 20.18 2.17
N HIS A 300 -12.46 19.12 2.25
CA HIS A 300 -11.05 19.18 1.87
C HIS A 300 -10.87 19.50 0.38
N THR A 301 -11.72 18.95 -0.49
CA THR A 301 -11.64 19.18 -1.93
C THR A 301 -12.16 20.57 -2.32
N HIS A 302 -12.99 21.18 -1.47
CA HIS A 302 -13.44 22.56 -1.61
C HIS A 302 -12.38 23.59 -1.20
N LEU A 303 -11.51 23.26 -0.24
CA LEU A 303 -10.51 24.17 0.34
C LEU A 303 -9.26 24.39 -0.54
N HIS A 304 -8.95 23.49 -1.47
CA HIS A 304 -7.77 23.64 -2.35
C HIS A 304 -8.05 24.35 -3.69
N ARG A 305 -9.08 25.22 -3.74
CA ARG A 305 -9.47 25.91 -4.97
C ARG A 305 -9.73 27.41 -4.84
N TYR A 306 -9.07 28.06 -3.88
CA TYR A 306 -8.82 29.51 -3.85
C TYR A 306 -7.36 29.77 -3.49
#